data_AF-A0A373FNK8-F1
#
_entry.id   AF-A0A373FNK8-F1
#
_cell.length_a   1.000
_cell.length_b   1.000
_cell.length_c   1.000
_cell.angle_alpha   90.00
_cell.angle_beta   90.00
_cell.angle_gamma   90.00
#
_symmetry.space_group_name_H-M   'P 1'
#
loop_
_entity.id
_entity.type
_entity.pdbx_description
1 polymer ?
#
loop_
_entity_poly.entity_id
_entity_poly.type
_entity_poly.pdbx_seq_one_letter_code
_entity_poly.pdbx_strand_id
1 'polypeptide(L)' 'MKKPWLLCLIISLCAGLFLGGLVMWMAWDHNPQCEIHCAEQGIDWGYWLALGGGGWLVGFLICMLPASLVMLMLRKR' A
#
# COMPACT_ATOMS: atom_id res chain seq x y z
N MET A 1 -19.89 15.38 9.52
CA MET A 1 -19.59 14.82 8.18
C MET A 1 -20.64 13.77 7.82
N LYS A 2 -21.18 13.77 6.59
CA LYS A 2 -22.32 12.90 6.23
C LYS A 2 -22.00 11.39 6.27
N LYS A 3 -20.73 10.97 6.14
CA LYS A 3 -20.28 9.56 6.17
C LYS A 3 -18.81 9.45 6.64
N PRO A 4 -18.52 9.28 7.95
CA PRO A 4 -17.14 9.23 8.47
C PRO A 4 -16.33 8.04 7.91
N TRP A 5 -16.98 6.91 7.63
CA TRP A 5 -16.35 5.73 7.02
C TRP A 5 -15.72 6.02 5.66
N LEU A 6 -16.29 6.96 4.89
CA LEU A 6 -15.78 7.32 3.57
C LEU A 6 -14.43 8.05 3.70
N LEU A 7 -14.27 8.91 4.71
CA LEU A 7 -12.99 9.56 4.97
C LEU A 7 -11.94 8.54 5.40
N CYS A 8 -12.28 7.58 6.27
CA CYS A 8 -11.38 6.50 6.67
C CYS A 8 -10.94 5.65 5.46
N LEU A 9 -11.87 5.35 4.54
CA LEU A 9 -11.57 4.63 3.31
C LEU A 9 -10.58 5.43 2.44
N ILE A 10 -10.83 6.72 2.22
CA ILE A 10 -9.94 7.59 1.43
C ILE A 10 -8.54 7.65 2.04
N ILE A 11 -8.43 7.88 3.36
CA ILE A 11 -7.14 7.92 4.05
C ILE A 11 -6.41 6.58 3.91
N SER A 12 -7.11 5.46 4.06
CA SER A 12 -6.51 4.13 3.94
C SER A 12 -6.04 3.84 2.52
N LEU A 13 -6.81 4.25 1.49
CA LEU A 13 -6.39 4.16 0.09
C LEU A 13 -5.14 5.00 -0.18
N CYS A 14 -5.10 6.23 0.33
CA CYS A 14 -3.92 7.10 0.21
C CYS A 14 -2.69 6.53 0.93
N ALA A 15 -2.86 6.00 2.14
CA ALA A 15 -1.78 5.37 2.91
C ALA A 15 -1.24 4.13 2.18
N GLY A 16 -2.13 3.30 1.63
CA GLY A 16 -1.75 2.19 0.76
C GLY A 16 -0.95 2.67 -0.45
N LEU A 17 -1.44 3.65 -1.20
CA LEU A 17 -0.74 4.17 -2.39
C LEU A 17 0.65 4.71 -2.05
N PHE A 18 0.75 5.43 -0.94
CA PHE A 18 2.02 5.94 -0.44
C PHE A 18 3.00 4.80 -0.10
N LEU A 19 2.56 3.80 0.68
CA LEU A 19 3.44 2.70 1.08
C LEU A 19 3.82 1.80 -0.11
N GLY A 20 2.88 1.51 -1.01
CA GLY A 20 3.14 0.76 -2.24
C GLY A 20 4.16 1.48 -3.13
N GLY A 21 3.99 2.78 -3.35
CA GLY A 21 4.94 3.59 -4.09
C GLY A 21 6.33 3.65 -3.43
N LEU A 22 6.38 3.77 -2.11
CA LEU A 22 7.64 3.76 -1.35
C LEU A 22 8.38 2.43 -1.52
N VAL A 23 7.67 1.30 -1.41
CA VAL A 23 8.24 -0.05 -1.63
C VAL A 23 8.75 -0.19 -3.07
N MET A 24 7.97 0.23 -4.06
CA MET A 24 8.38 0.17 -5.47
C MET A 24 9.63 1.02 -5.73
N TRP A 25 9.71 2.20 -5.15
CA TRP A 25 10.87 3.09 -5.27
C TRP A 25 12.12 2.48 -4.62
N MET A 26 12.02 2.00 -3.38
CA MET A 26 13.13 1.35 -2.69
C MET A 26 13.61 0.11 -3.44
N ALA A 27 12.67 -0.72 -3.92
CA ALA A 27 13.01 -1.93 -4.66
C ALA A 27 13.69 -1.60 -6.00
N TRP A 28 13.23 -0.54 -6.69
CA TRP A 28 13.84 -0.07 -7.93
C TRP A 28 15.29 0.38 -7.74
N ASP A 29 15.57 1.12 -6.65
CA ASP A 29 16.91 1.63 -6.31
C ASP A 29 17.82 0.51 -5.78
N HIS A 30 17.30 -0.35 -4.91
CA HIS A 30 18.00 -1.48 -4.29
C HIS A 30 17.80 -2.80 -5.05
N ASN A 31 18.24 -2.84 -6.30
CA ASN A 31 18.15 -4.04 -7.15
C ASN A 31 19.55 -4.61 -7.54
N PRO A 32 20.43 -4.96 -6.58
CA PRO A 32 21.79 -5.45 -6.88
C PRO A 32 21.78 -6.84 -7.53
N GLN A 33 20.74 -7.63 -7.29
CA GLN A 33 20.60 -9.00 -7.80
C GLN A 33 19.90 -9.06 -9.17
N CYS A 34 19.56 -7.92 -9.77
CA CYS A 34 18.91 -7.85 -11.07
C CYS A 34 17.54 -8.55 -11.13
N GLU A 35 16.84 -8.64 -10.00
CA GLU A 35 15.52 -9.30 -9.90
C GLU A 35 14.41 -8.48 -10.55
N ILE A 36 14.54 -7.15 -10.57
CA ILE A 36 13.50 -6.23 -11.08
C ILE A 36 13.85 -5.69 -12.46
N HIS A 37 15.08 -5.21 -12.65
CA HIS A 37 15.56 -4.72 -13.93
C HIS A 37 17.04 -5.07 -14.16
N CYS A 38 17.39 -5.35 -15.40
CA CYS A 38 18.76 -5.57 -15.84
C CYS A 38 18.95 -5.14 -17.29
N ALA A 39 20.16 -4.69 -17.65
CA ALA A 39 20.47 -4.23 -19.00
C ALA A 39 20.16 -5.27 -20.09
N GLU A 40 20.49 -6.54 -19.83
CA GLU A 40 20.35 -7.63 -20.82
C GLU A 40 19.00 -8.34 -20.76
N GLN A 41 18.33 -8.34 -19.61
CA GLN A 41 17.09 -9.10 -19.37
C GLN A 41 15.82 -8.23 -19.42
N GLY A 42 15.98 -6.90 -19.39
CA GLY A 42 14.85 -5.97 -19.36
C GLY A 42 14.27 -5.82 -17.94
N ILE A 43 12.96 -5.54 -17.86
CA ILE A 43 12.26 -5.24 -16.61
C ILE A 43 11.20 -6.32 -16.35
N ASP A 44 11.23 -6.92 -15.16
CA ASP A 44 10.13 -7.74 -14.65
C ASP A 44 9.06 -6.84 -14.01
N TRP A 45 8.15 -6.37 -14.86
CA TRP A 45 7.00 -5.58 -14.44
C TRP A 45 6.08 -6.32 -13.47
N GLY A 46 5.97 -7.65 -13.61
CA GLY A 46 5.11 -8.47 -12.77
C GLY A 46 5.60 -8.46 -11.33
N TYR A 47 6.89 -8.70 -11.13
CA TYR A 47 7.50 -8.68 -9.81
C TYR A 47 7.49 -7.27 -9.19
N TRP A 48 7.85 -6.24 -9.96
CA TRP A 48 7.84 -4.86 -9.46
C TRP A 48 6.44 -4.40 -9.02
N LEU A 49 5.41 -4.69 -9.82
CA LEU A 49 4.02 -4.36 -9.48
C LEU A 49 3.50 -5.23 -8.33
N ALA A 50 3.95 -6.48 -8.19
CA ALA A 50 3.59 -7.33 -7.06
C ALA A 50 4.14 -6.78 -5.74
N LEU A 51 5.37 -6.28 -5.71
CA LEU A 51 5.95 -5.60 -4.54
C LEU A 51 5.15 -4.35 -4.17
N GLY A 52 4.80 -3.53 -5.16
CA GLY A 52 3.95 -2.34 -4.96
C GLY A 52 2.56 -2.67 -4.45
N GLY A 53 1.90 -3.68 -5.04
CA GLY A 53 0.60 -4.16 -4.59
C GLY A 53 0.63 -4.72 -3.17
N GLY A 54 1.70 -5.43 -2.81
CA GLY A 54 1.95 -5.90 -1.45
C GLY A 54 2.10 -4.75 -0.46
N GLY A 55 2.96 -3.77 -0.76
CA GLY A 55 3.12 -2.57 0.04
C GLY A 55 1.82 -1.77 0.18
N TRP A 56 1.04 -1.66 -0.90
CA TRP A 56 -0.27 -1.01 -0.88
C TRP A 56 -1.26 -1.71 0.06
N LEU A 57 -1.36 -3.04 -0.02
CA LEU A 57 -2.26 -3.82 0.80
C LEU A 57 -1.92 -3.68 2.29
N VAL A 58 -0.62 -3.73 2.62
CA VAL A 58 -0.14 -3.53 3.99
C VAL A 58 -0.53 -2.14 4.50
N GLY A 59 -0.25 -1.08 3.73
CA GLY A 59 -0.56 0.29 4.13
C GLY A 59 -2.06 0.53 4.28
N PHE A 60 -2.86 -0.03 3.37
CA PHE A 60 -4.31 0.03 3.43
C PHE A 60 -4.86 -0.64 4.70
N LEU A 61 -4.43 -1.87 5.00
CA LEU A 61 -4.95 -2.65 6.13
C LEU A 61 -4.53 -2.06 7.49
N ILE A 62 -3.30 -1.55 7.61
CA ILE A 62 -2.80 -0.88 8.82
C ILE A 62 -3.67 0.33 9.18
N CYS A 63 -4.16 1.08 8.19
CA CYS A 63 -5.04 2.21 8.45
C CYS A 63 -6.52 1.79 8.61
N MET A 64 -7.00 0.89 7.76
CA MET A 64 -8.43 0.56 7.70
C MET A 64 -8.89 -0.27 8.89
N LEU A 65 -8.09 -1.22 9.37
CA LEU A 65 -8.47 -2.10 10.48
C LEU A 65 -8.67 -1.33 11.80
N PRO A 66 -7.70 -0.50 12.29
CA PRO A 66 -7.89 0.28 13.50
C PRO A 66 -9.04 1.30 13.36
N ALA A 67 -9.14 1.99 12.23
CA ALA A 67 -10.22 2.93 11.98
C ALA A 67 -11.60 2.27 12.06
N SER A 68 -11.73 1.06 11.50
CA SER A 68 -12.95 0.26 11.58
C SER A 68 -13.27 -0.18 13.00
N LEU A 69 -12.27 -0.63 13.76
CA LEU A 69 -12.44 -0.99 15.17
C LEU A 69 -12.90 0.20 16.01
N VAL A 70 -12.30 1.37 15.83
CA VAL A 70 -12.70 2.59 16.53
C VAL A 70 -14.14 2.96 16.18
N MET A 71 -14.52 2.93 14.90
CA MET A 71 -15.91 3.20 14.50
C MET A 71 -16.90 2.19 15.10
N LEU A 72 -16.55 0.91 15.19
CA LEU A 72 -17.38 -0.12 15.81
C LEU A 72 -17.54 0.10 17.32
N MET A 73 -16.48 0.49 18.02
CA MET A 73 -16.52 0.80 19.45
C MET A 73 -17.37 2.03 19.75
N LEU A 74 -17.28 3.06 18.90
CA LEU A 74 -18.07 4.30 19.04
C LEU A 74 -19.55 4.11 18.70
N ARG A 75 -19.89 3.16 17.82
CA ARG A 75 -21.29 2.86 17.47
C ARG A 75 -22.05 2.11 18.56
N LYS A 76 -21.35 1.43 19.47
CA LYS A 76 -21.94 0.65 20.58
C LYS A 76 -22.15 1.46 21.87
N ARG A 77 -21.75 2.75 21.89
CA ARG A 77 -22.03 3.69 22.98
C ARG A 77 -23.17 4.61 22.58
#